data_AF-A0A381FA99-F1
#
_entry.id   AF-A0A381FA99-F1
#
_cell.length_a   1.000
_cell.length_b   1.000
_cell.length_c   1.000
_cell.angle_alpha   90.00
_cell.angle_beta   90.00
_cell.angle_gamma   90.00
#
_symmetry.space_group_name_H-M   'P 1'
#
loop_
_entity.id
_entity.type
_entity.pdbx_description
1 polymer ?
#
loop_
_entity_poly.entity_id
_entity_poly.type
_entity_poly.pdbx_seq_one_letter_code
_entity_poly.pdbx_strand_id
1 'polypeptide(L)'
;MADDKNGFLLYKDLIKTVQKLPMEKAGELFMHILKYVNDENPETNDLLIEVAFEPVKQKLKRDLKKYEETKEKNRENANKRWQKDKPTALNEMPNNATASDCIPEDTKHADSDTVNDSGNDTDTVTDILLEKETKEENLHFPESQDLFSDNEVKTDSEEKPKKVAQKKVFRPPTVQEVQIYCNERKNGISAFSFVNFYQAKDWMIGKNKMKDWQAAVHTWEQKEKENGQSKTAKSLTQAARR
;
A
#
# COMPACT_ATOMS: atom_id res chain seq x y z
N MET A 1 -24.17 -10.81 -0.99
CA MET A 1 -22.88 -10.10 -1.08
C MET A 1 -23.05 -9.03 -2.14
N ALA A 2 -22.02 -8.24 -2.43
CA ALA A 2 -22.12 -7.25 -3.51
C ALA A 2 -21.85 -7.93 -4.86
N ASP A 3 -22.74 -7.75 -5.83
CA ASP A 3 -22.67 -8.35 -7.18
C ASP A 3 -21.39 -7.98 -7.95
N ASP A 4 -20.85 -6.78 -7.69
CA ASP A 4 -19.66 -6.25 -8.37
C ASP A 4 -18.32 -6.79 -7.80
N LYS A 5 -18.35 -7.73 -6.83
CA LYS A 5 -17.17 -8.14 -6.07
C LYS A 5 -16.70 -9.55 -6.44
N ASN A 6 -15.58 -9.63 -7.16
CA ASN A 6 -14.98 -10.91 -7.60
C ASN A 6 -14.28 -11.73 -6.50
N GLY A 7 -14.26 -11.25 -5.25
CA GLY A 7 -13.54 -11.94 -4.18
C GLY A 7 -13.83 -11.36 -2.80
N PHE A 8 -13.40 -12.08 -1.76
CA PHE A 8 -13.58 -11.68 -0.37
C PHE A 8 -12.29 -11.85 0.42
N LEU A 9 -12.21 -11.21 1.58
CA LEU A 9 -11.07 -11.30 2.47
C LEU A 9 -11.39 -12.27 3.61
N LEU A 10 -10.49 -13.23 3.85
CA LEU A 10 -10.56 -14.10 5.02
C LEU A 10 -9.49 -13.69 6.02
N TYR A 11 -9.88 -13.53 7.29
CA TYR A 11 -8.99 -13.01 8.32
C TYR A 11 -8.10 -14.11 8.90
N LYS A 12 -6.82 -13.77 9.12
CA LYS A 12 -5.82 -14.68 9.70
C LYS A 12 -6.26 -15.31 11.03
N ASP A 13 -7.06 -14.60 11.82
CA ASP A 13 -7.49 -15.06 13.15
C ASP A 13 -8.42 -16.28 13.10
N LEU A 14 -9.00 -16.57 11.93
CA LEU A 14 -9.85 -17.74 11.71
C LEU A 14 -9.13 -19.05 12.02
N ILE A 15 -7.80 -19.07 11.93
CA ILE A 15 -7.00 -20.25 12.26
C ILE A 15 -7.25 -20.72 13.70
N LYS A 16 -7.51 -19.80 14.64
CA LYS A 16 -7.76 -20.11 16.05
C LYS A 16 -9.04 -20.89 16.27
N THR A 17 -10.03 -20.68 15.39
CA THR A 17 -11.29 -21.42 15.38
C THR A 17 -11.12 -22.74 14.65
N VAL A 18 -10.53 -22.72 13.45
CA VAL A 18 -10.37 -23.90 12.59
C VAL A 18 -9.48 -24.98 13.23
N GLN A 19 -8.44 -24.61 13.98
CA GLN A 19 -7.58 -25.57 14.69
C GLN A 19 -8.31 -26.35 15.80
N LYS A 20 -9.43 -25.82 16.31
CA LYS A 20 -10.24 -26.47 17.35
C LYS A 20 -11.36 -27.34 16.76
N LEU A 21 -11.56 -27.29 15.45
CA LEU A 21 -12.55 -28.08 14.74
C LEU A 21 -11.95 -29.42 14.28
N PRO A 22 -12.73 -30.50 14.29
CA PRO A 22 -12.35 -31.72 13.58
C PRO A 22 -12.08 -31.43 12.10
N MET A 23 -11.14 -32.17 11.49
CA MET A 23 -10.71 -31.93 10.11
C MET A 23 -11.88 -31.98 9.11
N GLU A 24 -12.82 -32.91 9.30
CA GLU A 24 -14.03 -33.03 8.49
C GLU A 24 -14.89 -31.75 8.53
N LYS A 25 -15.01 -31.14 9.72
CA LYS A 25 -15.79 -29.92 9.96
C LYS A 25 -15.11 -28.66 9.48
N ALA A 26 -13.78 -28.63 9.43
CA ALA A 26 -13.05 -27.52 8.83
C ALA A 26 -13.39 -27.35 7.34
N GLY A 27 -13.49 -28.46 6.60
CA GLY A 27 -13.89 -28.45 5.18
C GLY A 27 -15.35 -28.02 4.99
N GLU A 28 -16.26 -28.55 5.80
CA GLU A 28 -17.68 -28.15 5.79
C GLU A 28 -17.86 -26.67 6.08
N LEU A 29 -17.16 -26.13 7.09
CA LEU A 29 -17.16 -24.70 7.41
C LEU A 29 -16.68 -23.87 6.23
N PHE A 30 -15.60 -24.28 5.57
CA PHE A 30 -15.08 -23.57 4.41
C PHE A 30 -16.09 -23.54 3.26
N MET A 31 -16.75 -24.67 2.97
CA MET A 31 -17.83 -24.70 1.97
C MET A 31 -19.02 -23.84 2.36
N HIS A 32 -19.40 -23.84 3.64
CA HIS A 32 -20.46 -22.98 4.15
C HIS A 32 -20.12 -21.49 3.96
N ILE A 33 -18.87 -21.09 4.21
CA ILE A 33 -18.42 -19.72 3.94
C ILE A 33 -18.53 -19.39 2.45
N LEU A 34 -18.06 -20.26 1.55
CA LEU A 34 -18.10 -20.02 0.11
C LEU A 34 -19.53 -19.86 -0.43
N LYS A 35 -20.44 -20.75 -0.02
CA LYS A 35 -21.86 -20.65 -0.38
C LYS A 35 -22.48 -19.32 0.08
N TYR A 36 -22.18 -18.90 1.31
CA TYR A 36 -22.68 -17.62 1.83
C TYR A 36 -22.14 -16.42 1.04
N VAL A 37 -20.87 -16.46 0.63
CA VAL A 37 -20.28 -15.38 -0.17
C VAL A 37 -20.87 -15.33 -1.58
N ASN A 38 -21.31 -16.47 -2.12
CA ASN A 38 -21.96 -16.59 -3.42
C ASN A 38 -23.48 -16.42 -3.38
N ASP A 39 -24.03 -15.89 -2.29
CA ASP A 39 -25.47 -15.63 -2.14
C ASP A 39 -26.38 -16.87 -2.17
N GLU A 40 -25.82 -18.05 -1.90
CA GLU A 40 -26.56 -19.32 -1.83
C GLU A 40 -27.25 -19.54 -0.48
N ASN A 41 -27.16 -18.58 0.47
CA ASN A 41 -27.74 -18.64 1.82
C ASN A 41 -27.71 -20.04 2.45
N PRO A 42 -26.51 -20.55 2.77
CA PRO A 42 -26.35 -21.92 3.21
C PRO A 42 -26.98 -22.14 4.59
N GLU A 43 -27.70 -23.25 4.72
CA GLU A 43 -28.21 -23.75 6.00
C GLU A 43 -27.37 -24.96 6.43
N THR A 44 -27.19 -25.10 7.74
CA THR A 44 -26.47 -26.24 8.34
C THR A 44 -27.22 -26.70 9.58
N ASN A 45 -27.28 -28.02 9.78
CA ASN A 45 -27.82 -28.63 11.00
C ASN A 45 -26.72 -28.86 12.06
N ASP A 46 -25.47 -28.58 11.71
CA ASP A 46 -24.33 -28.77 12.60
C ASP A 46 -24.08 -27.51 13.43
N LEU A 47 -24.38 -27.61 14.72
CA LEU A 47 -24.18 -26.53 15.71
C LEU A 47 -22.72 -26.05 15.76
N LEU A 48 -21.75 -26.93 15.50
CA LEU A 48 -20.33 -26.60 15.53
C LEU A 48 -19.97 -25.68 14.35
N ILE A 49 -20.53 -25.96 13.18
CA ILE A 49 -20.38 -25.13 11.98
C ILE A 49 -21.11 -23.80 12.17
N GLU A 50 -22.32 -23.82 12.71
CA GLU A 50 -23.11 -22.60 12.96
C GLU A 50 -22.37 -21.64 13.91
N VAL A 51 -21.90 -22.14 15.05
CA VAL A 51 -21.16 -21.36 16.05
C VAL A 51 -19.83 -20.86 15.49
N ALA A 52 -19.10 -21.68 14.72
CA ALA A 52 -17.84 -21.27 14.11
C ALA A 52 -18.02 -20.27 12.96
N PHE A 53 -19.15 -20.36 12.25
CA PHE A 53 -19.46 -19.50 11.11
C PHE A 53 -19.95 -18.11 11.53
N GLU A 54 -20.70 -17.98 12.63
CA GLU A 54 -21.28 -16.71 13.07
C GLU A 54 -20.25 -15.55 13.17
N PRO A 55 -19.05 -15.73 13.77
CA PRO A 55 -18.02 -14.69 13.76
C PRO A 55 -17.55 -14.31 12.36
N VAL A 56 -17.45 -15.29 11.44
CA VAL A 56 -17.05 -15.06 10.05
C VAL A 56 -18.13 -14.28 9.31
N LYS A 57 -19.39 -14.69 9.46
CA LYS A 57 -20.58 -14.02 8.90
C LYS A 57 -20.64 -12.55 9.33
N GLN A 58 -20.42 -12.27 10.62
CA GLN A 58 -20.39 -10.90 11.12
C GLN A 58 -19.24 -10.07 10.52
N LYS A 59 -18.04 -10.65 10.35
CA LYS A 59 -16.93 -9.96 9.70
C LYS A 59 -17.25 -9.63 8.24
N LEU A 60 -17.79 -10.59 7.48
CA LEU A 60 -18.20 -10.38 6.08
C LEU A 60 -19.26 -9.28 5.95
N LYS A 61 -20.24 -9.23 6.86
CA LYS A 61 -21.25 -8.15 6.90
C LYS A 61 -20.62 -6.78 7.15
N ARG A 62 -19.67 -6.68 8.10
CA ARG A 62 -18.95 -5.43 8.37
C ARG A 62 -18.13 -4.98 7.15
N ASP A 63 -17.48 -5.92 6.48
CA ASP A 63 -16.71 -5.65 5.27
C ASP A 63 -17.58 -5.16 4.11
N LEU A 64 -18.77 -5.74 3.95
CA LEU A 64 -19.72 -5.30 2.94
C LEU A 64 -20.16 -3.85 3.19
N LYS A 65 -20.57 -3.53 4.41
CA LYS A 65 -20.95 -2.16 4.80
C LYS A 65 -19.80 -1.16 4.57
N LYS A 66 -18.59 -1.51 5.02
CA LYS A 66 -17.40 -0.67 4.82
C LYS A 66 -17.08 -0.45 3.35
N TYR A 67 -17.24 -1.49 2.53
CA TYR A 67 -17.04 -1.41 1.09
C TYR A 67 -18.04 -0.46 0.43
N GLU A 68 -19.33 -0.58 0.75
CA GLU A 68 -20.38 0.31 0.25
C GLU A 68 -20.14 1.78 0.63
N GLU A 69 -19.82 2.06 1.90
CA GLU A 69 -19.48 3.41 2.37
C GLU A 69 -18.27 3.99 1.63
N THR A 70 -17.25 3.16 1.39
CA THR A 70 -16.04 3.57 0.67
C THR A 70 -16.34 3.82 -0.82
N LYS A 71 -17.14 2.95 -1.45
CA LYS A 71 -17.60 3.09 -2.83
C LYS A 71 -18.35 4.40 -3.01
N GLU A 72 -19.24 4.73 -2.08
CA GLU A 72 -20.03 5.97 -2.13
C GLU A 72 -19.15 7.21 -1.95
N LYS A 73 -18.29 7.24 -0.92
CA LYS A 73 -17.35 8.35 -0.69
C LYS A 73 -16.44 8.58 -1.91
N ASN A 74 -15.95 7.51 -2.53
CA ASN A 74 -15.13 7.62 -3.73
C ASN A 74 -15.92 8.16 -4.93
N ARG A 75 -17.19 7.75 -5.09
CA ARG A 75 -18.11 8.28 -6.11
C ARG A 75 -18.35 9.77 -5.91
N GLU A 76 -18.64 10.21 -4.69
CA GLU A 76 -18.81 11.63 -4.36
C GLU A 76 -17.54 12.44 -4.61
N ASN A 77 -16.38 11.93 -4.21
CA ASN A 77 -15.09 12.58 -4.42
C ASN A 77 -14.75 12.71 -5.92
N ALA A 78 -15.07 11.71 -6.73
CA ALA A 78 -14.94 11.78 -8.19
C ALA A 78 -15.87 12.84 -8.77
N ASN A 79 -17.14 12.86 -8.36
CA ASN A 79 -18.13 13.86 -8.81
C ASN A 79 -17.71 15.29 -8.44
N LYS A 80 -17.24 15.53 -7.21
CA LYS A 80 -16.74 16.84 -6.77
C LYS A 80 -15.56 17.32 -7.60
N ARG A 81 -14.64 16.40 -7.99
CA ARG A 81 -13.52 16.73 -8.88
C ARG A 81 -14.02 17.13 -10.27
N TRP A 82 -14.91 16.34 -10.86
CA TRP A 82 -15.41 16.61 -12.22
C TRP A 82 -16.34 17.82 -12.32
N GLN A 83 -17.03 18.18 -11.24
CA GLN A 83 -17.87 19.40 -11.20
C GLN A 83 -17.04 20.68 -11.09
N LYS A 84 -15.85 20.65 -10.50
CA LYS A 84 -14.93 21.82 -10.48
C LYS A 84 -14.43 22.21 -11.86
N ASP A 85 -14.40 21.26 -12.80
CA ASP A 85 -13.95 21.48 -14.17
C ASP A 85 -15.10 21.87 -15.14
N LYS A 86 -16.34 22.02 -14.66
CA LYS A 86 -17.41 22.61 -15.47
C LYS A 86 -17.29 24.13 -15.43
N PRO A 87 -16.95 24.81 -16.55
CA PRO A 87 -17.06 26.25 -16.61
C PRO A 87 -18.54 26.60 -16.47
N THR A 88 -18.89 27.32 -15.40
CA THR A 88 -20.21 27.95 -15.28
C THR A 88 -20.33 28.93 -16.44
N ALA A 89 -21.12 28.55 -17.44
CA ALA A 89 -21.39 29.38 -18.60
C ALA A 89 -22.32 30.53 -18.20
N LEU A 90 -21.76 31.60 -17.63
CA LEU A 90 -22.23 32.98 -17.75
C LEU A 90 -21.02 33.92 -17.62
N ASN A 91 -20.59 34.42 -18.77
CA ASN A 91 -19.77 35.62 -19.00
C ASN A 91 -18.58 35.87 -18.05
N GLU A 92 -17.44 35.27 -18.37
CA GLU A 92 -16.14 35.96 -18.34
C GLU A 92 -15.12 35.07 -19.08
N MET A 93 -14.43 35.63 -20.07
CA MET A 93 -13.30 34.96 -20.73
C MET A 93 -12.15 34.84 -19.73
N PRO A 94 -11.62 33.64 -19.43
CA PRO A 94 -10.39 33.54 -18.67
C PRO A 94 -9.20 33.69 -19.63
N ASN A 95 -8.72 34.93 -19.78
CA ASN A 95 -7.44 35.21 -20.40
C ASN A 95 -6.35 35.19 -19.33
N ASN A 96 -5.90 33.99 -18.95
CA ASN A 96 -4.48 33.66 -18.76
C ASN A 96 -4.35 32.17 -18.42
N ALA A 97 -3.37 31.51 -19.04
CA ALA A 97 -2.82 30.28 -18.49
C ALA A 97 -2.07 30.67 -17.20
N THR A 98 -2.78 30.68 -16.07
CA THR A 98 -2.16 30.82 -14.76
C THR A 98 -1.57 29.48 -14.36
N ALA A 99 -0.26 29.51 -14.11
CA ALA A 99 0.53 28.43 -13.55
C ALA A 99 -0.20 27.77 -12.39
N SER A 100 -0.15 26.44 -12.32
CA SER A 100 -0.62 25.65 -11.19
C SER A 100 -0.20 26.30 -9.87
N ASP A 101 -1.19 26.81 -9.13
CA ASP A 101 -0.97 27.34 -7.80
C ASP A 101 -0.26 26.29 -6.95
N CYS A 102 0.86 26.73 -6.37
CA CYS A 102 1.67 25.91 -5.49
C CYS A 102 0.82 25.45 -4.30
N ILE A 103 0.93 24.17 -3.95
CA ILE A 103 0.43 23.65 -2.68
C ILE A 103 0.99 24.56 -1.57
N PRO A 104 0.17 25.13 -0.68
CA PRO A 104 0.70 25.91 0.43
C PRO A 104 1.64 25.04 1.26
N GLU A 105 2.93 25.36 1.28
CA GLU A 105 3.87 24.85 2.26
C GLU A 105 3.56 25.54 3.58
N ASP A 106 2.57 25.06 4.33
CA ASP A 106 2.35 25.45 5.72
C ASP A 106 1.48 24.40 6.44
N THR A 107 1.97 23.16 6.56
CA THR A 107 1.54 22.28 7.67
C THR A 107 2.37 22.65 8.90
N LYS A 108 2.03 23.79 9.51
CA LYS A 108 2.37 24.08 10.91
C LYS A 108 1.26 23.46 11.75
N HIS A 109 1.65 22.65 12.71
CA HIS A 109 0.78 22.07 13.73
C HIS A 109 -0.18 23.12 14.33
N ALA A 110 -1.47 22.81 14.39
CA ALA A 110 -2.37 23.28 15.44
C ALA A 110 -3.58 22.35 15.50
N ASP A 111 -3.55 21.53 16.55
CA ASP A 111 -4.69 20.89 17.17
C ASP A 111 -5.77 21.93 17.55
N SER A 112 -7.02 21.60 17.31
CA SER A 112 -8.19 22.29 17.84
C SER A 112 -9.41 21.41 17.58
N ASP A 113 -9.51 20.35 18.37
CA ASP A 113 -10.73 19.57 18.56
C ASP A 113 -11.95 20.49 18.73
N THR A 114 -12.87 20.42 17.77
CA THR A 114 -14.26 20.82 17.99
C THR A 114 -15.05 19.55 18.23
N VAL A 115 -15.07 19.11 19.48
CA VAL A 115 -15.99 18.08 19.96
C VAL A 115 -17.34 18.74 20.25
N ASN A 116 -18.39 18.28 19.56
CA ASN A 116 -19.76 18.49 19.99
C ASN A 116 -20.43 17.12 20.18
N ASP A 117 -20.47 16.76 21.46
CA ASP A 117 -21.37 15.91 22.25
C ASP A 117 -22.32 14.90 21.56
N SER A 118 -22.29 13.64 22.03
CA SER A 118 -23.43 13.06 22.77
C SER A 118 -23.05 11.68 23.31
N GLY A 119 -23.07 11.54 24.63
CA GLY A 119 -22.78 10.30 25.34
C GLY A 119 -23.83 9.20 25.15
N ASN A 120 -23.39 7.97 25.35
CA ASN A 120 -24.15 7.01 26.14
C ASN A 120 -23.17 6.04 26.82
N ASP A 121 -23.13 6.14 28.15
CA ASP A 121 -22.49 5.21 29.05
C ASP A 121 -23.08 3.82 28.89
N THR A 122 -22.24 2.79 28.98
CA THR A 122 -22.54 1.63 29.84
C THR A 122 -21.23 0.98 30.25
N ASP A 123 -20.92 1.17 31.52
CA ASP A 123 -19.94 0.41 32.29
C ASP A 123 -20.21 -1.10 32.20
N THR A 124 -19.14 -1.90 32.11
CA THR A 124 -19.06 -3.12 32.92
C THR A 124 -17.60 -3.54 33.10
N VAL A 125 -17.19 -3.43 34.36
CA VAL A 125 -15.95 -3.83 35.00
C VAL A 125 -15.65 -5.32 34.78
N THR A 126 -14.39 -5.65 34.52
CA THR A 126 -13.73 -6.80 35.17
C THR A 126 -12.23 -6.53 35.30
N ASP A 127 -11.87 -5.93 36.43
CA ASP A 127 -10.51 -6.00 36.97
C ASP A 127 -10.24 -7.44 37.43
N ILE A 128 -9.22 -8.07 36.86
CA ILE A 128 -8.51 -9.18 37.51
C ILE A 128 -7.02 -8.89 37.40
N LEU A 129 -6.53 -8.30 38.49
CA LEU A 129 -5.14 -8.15 38.88
C LEU A 129 -4.60 -9.53 39.27
N LEU A 130 -3.47 -9.98 38.69
CA LEU A 130 -2.43 -10.67 39.45
C LEU A 130 -1.13 -10.80 38.63
N GLU A 131 -0.11 -10.08 39.08
CA GLU A 131 1.29 -10.26 38.73
C GLU A 131 1.83 -11.58 39.32
N LYS A 132 2.72 -12.27 38.59
CA LYS A 132 4.12 -12.49 39.01
C LYS A 132 4.94 -13.31 38.01
N GLU A 133 6.09 -12.72 37.67
CA GLU A 133 7.45 -13.26 37.52
C GLU A 133 7.82 -14.40 36.53
N THR A 134 8.81 -14.02 35.71
CA THR A 134 10.01 -14.72 35.21
C THR A 134 10.21 -16.22 35.52
N LYS A 135 10.47 -17.03 34.48
CA LYS A 135 11.81 -17.54 34.11
C LYS A 135 11.75 -18.42 32.86
N GLU A 136 12.82 -18.34 32.08
CA GLU A 136 13.19 -19.20 30.97
C GLU A 136 13.27 -20.67 31.39
N GLU A 137 12.82 -21.59 30.53
CA GLU A 137 13.58 -22.80 30.23
C GLU A 137 13.13 -23.48 28.93
N ASN A 138 14.12 -23.97 28.19
CA ASN A 138 14.05 -24.62 26.90
C ASN A 138 13.13 -25.85 26.89
N LEU A 139 12.23 -25.93 25.92
CA LEU A 139 11.64 -27.21 25.49
C LEU A 139 12.06 -27.51 24.05
N HIS A 140 13.09 -28.35 23.99
CA HIS A 140 13.62 -29.08 22.85
C HIS A 140 12.51 -29.93 22.21
N PHE A 141 12.19 -29.63 20.95
CA PHE A 141 11.27 -30.39 20.11
C PHE A 141 12.05 -31.58 19.50
N PRO A 142 11.71 -32.85 19.81
CA PRO A 142 12.36 -33.97 19.15
C PRO A 142 11.81 -34.11 17.72
N GLU A 143 12.70 -33.80 16.79
CA GLU A 143 12.62 -34.11 15.37
C GLU A 143 12.50 -35.64 15.19
N SER A 144 11.29 -36.09 14.84
CA SER A 144 11.04 -37.50 14.52
C SER A 144 11.40 -37.73 13.06
N GLN A 145 12.47 -38.49 12.90
CA GLN A 145 13.01 -38.95 11.63
C GLN A 145 12.03 -39.89 10.90
N ASP A 146 12.09 -39.75 9.58
CA ASP A 146 11.41 -40.53 8.56
C ASP A 146 11.57 -42.05 8.72
N LEU A 147 10.45 -42.75 8.63
CA LEU A 147 10.39 -44.18 8.31
C LEU A 147 9.23 -44.41 7.33
N PHE A 148 9.45 -44.21 6.04
CA PHE A 148 8.76 -45.00 5.01
C PHE A 148 9.72 -45.36 3.87
N SER A 149 10.04 -46.65 3.84
CA SER A 149 10.87 -47.37 2.89
C SER A 149 10.34 -47.28 1.45
N ASP A 150 11.29 -47.07 0.55
CA ASP A 150 11.45 -47.61 -0.80
C ASP A 150 10.21 -48.20 -1.49
N ASN A 151 9.79 -47.52 -2.56
CA ASN A 151 9.35 -48.23 -3.77
C ASN A 151 9.85 -47.48 -5.01
N GLU A 152 10.71 -48.17 -5.76
CA GLU A 152 11.24 -47.74 -7.06
C GLU A 152 10.10 -47.44 -8.04
N VAL A 153 10.09 -46.23 -8.60
CA VAL A 153 9.58 -45.99 -9.96
C VAL A 153 10.55 -45.07 -10.68
N LYS A 154 11.27 -45.65 -11.65
CA LYS A 154 12.04 -44.91 -12.66
C LYS A 154 11.07 -44.27 -13.63
N THR A 155 11.07 -42.94 -13.70
CA THR A 155 10.70 -42.20 -14.91
C THR A 155 11.58 -40.97 -15.03
N ASP A 156 12.43 -41.04 -16.05
CA ASP A 156 13.33 -40.01 -16.54
C ASP A 156 12.52 -38.95 -17.29
N SER A 157 12.61 -37.69 -16.84
CA SER A 157 12.20 -36.53 -17.65
C SER A 157 12.86 -35.26 -17.11
N GLU A 158 13.94 -34.86 -17.78
CA GLU A 158 14.62 -33.58 -17.64
C GLU A 158 13.67 -32.40 -17.89
N GLU A 159 13.23 -31.71 -16.84
CA GLU A 159 12.69 -30.34 -16.96
C GLU A 159 13.78 -29.31 -16.64
N LYS A 160 14.25 -28.63 -17.69
CA LYS A 160 15.12 -27.45 -17.59
C LYS A 160 14.45 -26.39 -16.71
N PRO A 161 15.16 -25.78 -15.74
CA PRO A 161 14.58 -24.72 -14.92
C PRO A 161 14.28 -23.50 -15.81
N LYS A 162 12.99 -23.13 -15.87
CA LYS A 162 12.53 -21.88 -16.48
C LYS A 162 13.24 -20.72 -15.75
N LYS A 163 14.18 -20.05 -16.44
CA LYS A 163 14.80 -18.80 -15.98
C LYS A 163 13.71 -17.74 -15.83
N VAL A 164 13.15 -17.63 -14.63
CA VAL A 164 12.33 -16.47 -14.25
C VAL A 164 13.27 -15.27 -14.26
N ALA A 165 13.03 -14.32 -15.16
CA ALA A 165 13.84 -13.11 -15.25
C ALA A 165 13.88 -12.43 -13.87
N GLN A 166 15.06 -12.35 -13.25
CA GLN A 166 15.22 -11.72 -11.95
C GLN A 166 14.72 -10.27 -12.07
N LYS A 167 13.72 -9.91 -11.26
CA LYS A 167 13.27 -8.52 -11.17
C LYS A 167 14.47 -7.67 -10.75
N LYS A 168 14.86 -6.70 -11.58
CA LYS A 168 15.95 -5.77 -11.27
C LYS A 168 15.56 -5.00 -10.01
N VAL A 169 16.10 -5.40 -8.87
CA VAL A 169 15.98 -4.65 -7.62
C VAL A 169 16.80 -3.38 -7.80
N PHE A 170 16.20 -2.23 -7.50
CA PHE A 170 16.89 -0.95 -7.58
C PHE A 170 18.09 -0.96 -6.63
N ARG A 171 19.28 -0.73 -7.19
CA ARG A 171 20.51 -0.53 -6.42
C ARG A 171 20.85 0.95 -6.50
N PRO A 172 20.93 1.65 -5.36
CA PRO A 172 21.46 3.00 -5.31
C PRO A 172 22.79 3.09 -6.07
N PRO A 173 22.93 4.00 -7.05
CA PRO A 173 24.20 4.20 -7.72
C PRO A 173 25.24 4.80 -6.78
N THR A 174 26.49 4.50 -7.06
CA THR A 174 27.65 5.16 -6.47
C THR A 174 27.86 6.54 -7.09
N VAL A 175 28.57 7.41 -6.37
CA VAL A 175 28.95 8.74 -6.87
C VAL A 175 29.76 8.64 -8.18
N GLN A 176 30.59 7.62 -8.31
CA GLN A 176 31.41 7.40 -9.51
C GLN A 176 30.57 7.03 -10.73
N GLU A 177 29.60 6.13 -10.58
CA GLU A 177 28.68 5.74 -11.67
C GLU A 177 27.88 6.96 -12.17
N VAL A 178 27.38 7.78 -11.24
CA VAL A 178 26.66 9.01 -11.59
C VAL A 178 27.60 10.01 -12.27
N GLN A 179 28.84 10.15 -11.79
CA GLN A 179 29.83 11.06 -12.38
C GLN A 179 30.18 10.66 -13.82
N ILE A 180 30.43 9.38 -14.07
CA ILE A 180 30.70 8.87 -15.42
C ILE A 180 29.52 9.20 -16.34
N TYR A 181 28.30 8.90 -15.90
CA TYR A 181 27.09 9.16 -16.68
C TYR A 181 26.88 10.67 -16.96
N CYS A 182 27.10 11.53 -15.97
CA CYS A 182 27.01 12.99 -16.15
C CYS A 182 28.09 13.53 -17.09
N ASN A 183 29.32 13.00 -17.02
CA ASN A 183 30.43 13.36 -17.89
C ASN A 183 30.16 12.96 -19.35
N GLU A 184 29.66 11.74 -19.59
CA GLU A 184 29.28 11.26 -20.92
C GLU A 184 28.24 12.18 -21.58
N ARG A 185 27.28 12.67 -20.78
CA ARG A 185 26.22 13.58 -21.26
C ARG A 185 26.64 15.05 -21.31
N LYS A 186 27.79 15.43 -20.75
CA LYS A 186 28.28 16.81 -20.64
C LYS A 186 27.23 17.78 -20.05
N ASN A 187 26.51 17.32 -19.04
CA ASN A 187 25.37 18.05 -18.45
C ASN A 187 25.74 18.99 -17.30
N GLY A 188 26.99 18.99 -16.83
CA GLY A 188 27.48 19.89 -15.77
C GLY A 188 26.92 19.60 -14.37
N ILE A 189 26.24 18.46 -14.17
CA ILE A 189 25.65 18.09 -12.88
C ILE A 189 26.74 17.53 -11.95
N SER A 190 26.80 18.04 -10.72
CA SER A 190 27.65 17.47 -9.66
C SER A 190 27.07 16.14 -9.18
N ALA A 191 27.79 15.04 -9.43
CA ALA A 191 27.36 13.71 -9.02
C ALA A 191 27.22 13.56 -7.50
N PHE A 192 28.09 14.23 -6.75
CA PHE A 192 28.04 14.24 -5.28
C PHE A 192 26.75 14.89 -4.78
N SER A 193 26.36 16.03 -5.36
CA SER A 193 25.12 16.73 -5.00
C SER A 193 23.89 15.90 -5.34
N PHE A 194 23.90 15.20 -6.48
CA PHE A 194 22.82 14.31 -6.90
C PHE A 194 22.62 13.13 -5.94
N VAL A 195 23.72 12.41 -5.62
CA VAL A 195 23.65 11.25 -4.72
C VAL A 195 23.22 11.66 -3.32
N ASN A 196 23.79 12.71 -2.74
CA ASN A 196 23.42 13.16 -1.40
C ASN A 196 21.93 13.56 -1.30
N PHE A 197 21.40 14.22 -2.33
CA PHE A 197 19.99 14.62 -2.35
C PHE A 197 19.04 13.42 -2.27
N TYR A 198 19.31 12.37 -3.06
CA TYR A 198 18.46 11.18 -3.07
C TYR A 198 18.76 10.21 -1.94
N GLN A 199 20.00 10.15 -1.46
CA GLN A 199 20.35 9.39 -0.26
C GLN A 199 19.60 9.91 0.97
N ALA A 200 19.52 11.23 1.15
CA ALA A 200 18.73 11.84 2.23
C ALA A 200 17.21 11.57 2.11
N LYS A 201 16.73 11.24 0.91
CA LYS A 201 15.32 10.92 0.62
C LYS A 201 15.04 9.41 0.55
N ASP A 202 15.97 8.56 0.97
CA ASP A 202 15.91 7.08 0.81
C ASP A 202 15.57 6.65 -0.63
N TRP A 203 16.11 7.38 -1.60
CA TRP A 203 15.86 7.19 -3.03
C TRP A 203 14.37 7.21 -3.39
N MET A 204 13.56 8.02 -2.71
CA MET A 204 12.14 8.20 -3.01
C MET A 204 11.89 9.33 -4.02
N ILE A 205 10.91 9.11 -4.91
CA ILE A 205 10.30 10.10 -5.79
C ILE A 205 8.81 10.16 -5.46
N GLY A 206 8.39 11.22 -4.75
CA GLY A 206 7.05 11.33 -4.21
C GLY A 206 6.77 10.23 -3.18
N LYS A 207 5.71 9.42 -3.41
CA LYS A 207 5.32 8.31 -2.52
C LYS A 207 6.00 6.97 -2.86
N ASN A 208 6.75 6.90 -3.96
CA ASN A 208 7.30 5.65 -4.49
C ASN A 208 8.83 5.66 -4.45
N LYS A 209 9.45 4.47 -4.33
CA LYS A 209 10.91 4.33 -4.52
C LYS A 209 11.30 4.52 -5.99
N MET A 210 12.43 5.17 -6.21
CA MET A 210 13.05 5.34 -7.52
C MET A 210 13.38 3.98 -8.13
N LYS A 211 13.11 3.83 -9.42
CA LYS A 211 13.39 2.60 -10.18
C LYS A 211 14.56 2.75 -11.15
N ASP A 212 14.82 3.99 -11.56
CA ASP A 212 15.88 4.35 -12.50
C ASP A 212 16.40 5.74 -12.13
N TRP A 213 17.66 5.81 -11.73
CA TRP A 213 18.30 7.05 -11.32
C TRP A 213 18.78 7.86 -12.52
N GLN A 214 19.03 7.23 -13.68
CA GLN A 214 19.44 7.93 -14.90
C GLN A 214 18.31 8.83 -15.38
N ALA A 215 17.05 8.35 -15.31
CA ALA A 215 15.85 9.15 -15.56
C ALA A 215 15.79 10.42 -14.69
N ALA A 216 16.17 10.32 -13.40
CA ALA A 216 16.19 11.46 -12.50
C ALA A 216 17.31 12.47 -12.85
N VAL A 217 18.44 12.01 -13.39
CA VAL A 217 19.50 12.89 -13.91
C VAL A 217 18.99 13.72 -15.08
N HIS A 218 18.17 13.16 -15.97
CA HIS A 218 17.56 13.92 -17.08
C HIS A 218 16.65 15.06 -16.58
N THR A 219 15.85 14.82 -15.55
CA THR A 219 15.01 15.87 -14.94
C THR A 219 15.87 16.97 -14.32
N TRP A 220 16.97 16.61 -13.66
CA TRP A 220 17.94 17.59 -13.14
C TRP A 220 18.60 18.41 -14.26
N GLU A 221 18.96 17.78 -15.37
CA GLU A 221 19.55 18.44 -16.54
C GLU A 221 18.58 19.48 -17.12
N GLN A 222 17.31 19.13 -17.27
CA GLN A 222 16.29 20.06 -17.76
C GLN A 222 16.13 21.27 -16.83
N LYS A 223 16.10 21.03 -15.52
CA LYS A 223 15.97 22.09 -14.50
C LYS A 223 17.19 23.04 -14.48
N GLU A 224 18.41 22.53 -14.66
CA GLU A 224 19.61 23.36 -14.78
C GLU A 224 19.60 24.22 -16.05
N LYS A 225 19.13 23.69 -17.19
CA LYS A 225 18.97 24.47 -18.44
C LYS A 225 17.96 25.60 -18.28
N GLU A 226 16.81 25.34 -17.66
CA GLU A 226 15.78 26.35 -17.38
C GLU A 226 16.30 27.43 -16.42
N ASN A 227 17.01 27.03 -15.36
CA ASN A 227 17.63 27.95 -14.41
C ASN A 227 18.75 28.79 -15.03
N GLY A 228 19.55 28.23 -15.94
CA GLY A 228 20.59 28.93 -16.68
C GLY A 228 20.02 30.02 -17.59
N GLN A 229 18.96 29.73 -18.34
CA GLN A 229 18.28 30.72 -19.20
C GLN A 229 17.64 31.86 -18.40
N SER A 230 17.03 31.55 -17.24
CA SER A 230 16.46 32.56 -16.34
C SER A 230 17.51 33.49 -15.73
N LYS A 231 18.70 32.96 -15.38
CA LYS A 231 19.82 33.76 -14.85
C LYS A 231 20.42 34.70 -15.92
N THR A 232 20.59 34.23 -17.15
CA THR A 232 21.09 35.05 -18.26
C THR A 232 20.10 36.17 -18.64
N ALA A 233 18.80 35.87 -18.68
CA ALA A 233 17.76 36.87 -18.94
C ALA A 233 17.69 37.96 -17.84
N LYS A 234 17.84 37.58 -16.56
CA LYS A 234 17.88 38.53 -15.44
C LYS A 234 19.14 39.40 -15.44
N SER A 235 20.29 38.84 -15.80
CA SER A 235 21.56 39.58 -15.92
C SER A 235 21.54 40.62 -17.04
N LEU A 236 21.03 40.27 -18.23
CA LEU A 236 20.90 41.20 -19.37
C LEU A 236 19.94 42.36 -19.07
N THR A 237 18.85 42.08 -18.36
CA THR A 237 17.87 43.11 -17.96
C THR A 237 18.44 44.08 -16.91
N GLN A 238 19.36 43.62 -16.06
CA GLN A 238 20.01 44.45 -15.04
C GLN A 238 21.16 45.30 -15.62
N ALA A 239 21.84 44.81 -16.67
CA ALA A 239 22.88 45.56 -17.38
C ALA A 239 22.30 46.67 -18.29
N ALA A 240 21.11 46.47 -18.87
CA ALA A 240 20.43 47.47 -19.71
C ALA A 240 19.74 48.61 -18.92
N ARG A 241 19.76 48.55 -17.58
CA ARG A 241 19.21 49.58 -16.67
C ARG A 241 20.27 50.46 -16.02
N ARG A 242 21.53 50.31 -16.38
CA ARG A 242 22.64 51.23 -16.05
C ARG A 242 23.07 51.97 -17.29
#